data_AF-A0A1G0JBG6-F1
#
_entry.id   AF-A0A1G0JBG6-F1
#
_cell.length_a   1.000
_cell.length_b   1.000
_cell.length_c   1.000
_cell.angle_alpha   90.00
_cell.angle_beta   90.00
_cell.angle_gamma   90.00
#
_symmetry.space_group_name_H-M   'P 1'
#
loop_
_entity.id
_entity.type
_entity.pdbx_description
1 polymer ?
#
loop_
_entity_poly.entity_id
_entity_poly.type
_entity_poly.pdbx_seq_one_letter_code
_entity_poly.pdbx_strand_id
1 'polypeptide(L)'
;MLNTYDLNADHCLIARQEETTESTLASALWLDLVDPTDEERTLVEIQHRLPLPDTEDVGEIEASARSYQDEAGGLHVHSMFLHHVDDRPRNTTVAFTFTGGQLITLREREIPAFRLLRMRAKRQKGLAADAIGILLALFEIKINDLADTLEEVYTGLEHTSNLVLEESDASIEDAIDELARHEDTNGKVRLCLMDTQRALTFLLRHGKLSADHAETARELLRDIESLLPHNSFVFDKVNFLMDAAQGFINIQQNQIIKIFSIAAVVFLPPTLVASAYGMNFDFMPELGWTLGYPFAIGLMVLSGIAPYWYFKRKGWL
;
A
#
# COMPACT_ATOMS: atom_id res chain seq x y z
N MET A 1 15.30 -23.93 3.14
CA MET A 1 15.90 -24.42 1.88
C MET A 1 17.11 -23.57 1.51
N LEU A 2 18.28 -24.19 1.52
CA LEU A 2 19.55 -23.63 1.08
C LEU A 2 19.82 -23.99 -0.39
N ASN A 3 20.04 -22.99 -1.23
CA ASN A 3 20.44 -23.15 -2.62
C ASN A 3 21.82 -22.53 -2.86
N THR A 4 22.64 -23.15 -3.72
CA THR A 4 23.97 -22.61 -4.07
C THR A 4 24.09 -22.39 -5.57
N TYR A 5 24.70 -21.27 -5.94
CA TYR A 5 24.87 -20.84 -7.32
C TYR A 5 26.32 -20.49 -7.63
N ASP A 6 26.70 -20.72 -8.88
CA ASP A 6 28.01 -20.39 -9.41
C ASP A 6 27.91 -20.00 -10.90
N LEU A 7 29.01 -19.52 -11.46
CA LEU A 7 29.11 -19.17 -12.87
C LEU A 7 29.53 -20.39 -13.70
N ASN A 8 28.86 -20.57 -14.83
CA ASN A 8 29.32 -21.50 -15.85
C ASN A 8 30.45 -20.89 -16.70
N ALA A 9 30.98 -21.66 -17.65
CA ALA A 9 32.04 -21.22 -18.58
C ALA A 9 31.66 -20.00 -19.44
N ASP A 10 30.36 -19.70 -19.58
CA ASP A 10 29.82 -18.56 -20.30
C ASP A 10 29.55 -17.33 -19.40
N HIS A 11 29.96 -17.38 -18.12
CA HIS A 11 29.66 -16.38 -17.09
C HIS A 11 28.16 -16.16 -16.85
N CYS A 12 27.37 -17.22 -16.98
CA CYS A 12 25.96 -17.25 -16.60
C CYS A 12 25.78 -17.95 -15.24
N LEU A 13 24.88 -17.42 -14.42
CA LEU A 13 24.57 -17.96 -13.10
C LEU A 13 23.75 -19.25 -13.23
N ILE A 14 24.26 -20.34 -12.64
CA ILE A 14 23.62 -21.66 -12.64
C ILE A 14 23.52 -22.21 -11.21
N ALA A 15 22.46 -22.97 -10.94
CA ALA A 15 22.32 -23.69 -9.68
C ALA A 15 23.25 -24.90 -9.65
N ARG A 16 23.93 -25.14 -8.54
CA ARG A 16 24.67 -26.39 -8.34
C ARG A 16 23.70 -27.54 -8.07
N GLN A 17 23.97 -28.70 -8.66
CA GLN A 17 23.18 -29.93 -8.48
C GLN A 17 23.79 -30.91 -7.47
N GLU A 18 24.95 -30.56 -6.89
CA GLU A 18 25.70 -31.40 -5.95
C GLU A 18 25.11 -31.33 -4.54
N GLU A 19 25.34 -32.38 -3.74
CA GLU A 19 25.02 -32.37 -2.31
C GLU A 19 25.75 -31.23 -1.60
N THR A 20 25.04 -30.54 -0.70
CA THR A 20 25.59 -29.42 0.04
C THR A 20 26.63 -29.92 1.05
N THR A 21 27.90 -29.64 0.76
CA THR A 21 29.07 -29.94 1.59
C THR A 21 29.83 -28.67 1.94
N GLU A 22 30.66 -28.67 3.00
CA GLU A 22 31.49 -27.52 3.38
C GLU A 22 32.32 -26.97 2.20
N SER A 23 32.89 -27.85 1.37
CA SER A 23 33.67 -27.45 0.19
C SER A 23 32.82 -26.76 -0.89
N THR A 24 31.56 -27.18 -1.06
CA THR A 24 30.65 -26.53 -2.03
C THR A 24 30.20 -25.15 -1.55
N LEU A 25 30.01 -24.97 -0.24
CA LEU A 25 29.66 -23.68 0.36
C LEU A 25 30.82 -22.68 0.27
N ALA A 26 32.05 -23.14 0.51
CA ALA A 26 33.26 -22.31 0.44
C ALA A 26 33.54 -21.74 -0.97
N SER A 27 33.02 -22.39 -2.02
CA SER A 27 33.34 -22.05 -3.40
C SER A 27 32.16 -21.46 -4.17
N ALA A 28 30.96 -21.41 -3.59
CA ALA A 28 29.78 -20.87 -4.25
C ALA A 28 29.87 -19.34 -4.40
N LEU A 29 29.45 -18.78 -5.54
CA LEU A 29 29.35 -17.33 -5.68
C LEU A 29 28.19 -16.76 -4.85
N TRP A 30 27.07 -17.48 -4.81
CA TRP A 30 25.86 -17.05 -4.12
C TRP A 30 25.21 -18.21 -3.36
N LEU A 31 25.05 -18.01 -2.06
CA LEU A 31 24.30 -18.87 -1.15
C LEU A 31 22.94 -18.22 -0.89
N ASP A 32 21.87 -18.94 -1.24
CA ASP A 32 20.51 -18.44 -1.20
C ASP A 32 19.65 -19.25 -0.22
N LEU A 33 19.43 -18.68 0.97
CA LEU A 33 18.64 -19.26 2.06
C LEU A 33 17.20 -18.75 1.99
N VAL A 34 16.28 -19.66 1.69
CA VAL A 34 14.83 -19.43 1.69
C VAL A 34 14.21 -20.25 2.79
N ASP A 35 13.65 -19.61 3.81
CA ASP A 35 13.05 -20.27 4.97
C ASP A 35 13.96 -21.43 5.46
N PRO A 36 15.23 -21.13 5.81
CA PRO A 36 16.19 -22.17 6.12
C PRO A 36 15.86 -22.85 7.44
N THR A 37 16.13 -24.15 7.50
CA THR A 37 16.10 -24.88 8.78
C THR A 37 17.26 -24.45 9.68
N ASP A 38 17.15 -24.68 10.99
CA ASP A 38 18.23 -24.37 11.94
C ASP A 38 19.55 -25.07 11.60
N GLU A 39 19.47 -26.27 11.04
CA GLU A 39 20.63 -27.04 10.54
C GLU A 39 21.30 -26.32 9.36
N GLU A 40 20.52 -25.87 8.38
CA GLU A 40 21.01 -25.10 7.22
C GLU A 40 21.64 -23.76 7.65
N ARG A 41 21.03 -23.06 8.62
CA ARG A 41 21.57 -21.81 9.18
C ARG A 41 22.91 -22.04 9.85
N THR A 42 22.96 -23.00 10.78
CA THR A 42 24.17 -23.34 11.55
C THR A 42 25.32 -23.73 10.63
N LEU A 43 25.04 -24.47 9.55
CA LEU A 43 26.04 -24.86 8.56
C LEU A 43 26.71 -23.65 7.89
N VAL A 44 25.91 -22.65 7.49
CA VAL A 44 26.41 -21.43 6.85
C VAL A 44 27.17 -20.56 7.87
N GLU A 45 26.68 -20.45 9.10
CA GLU A 45 27.32 -19.67 10.17
C GLU A 45 28.71 -20.22 10.55
N ILE A 46 28.83 -21.54 10.70
CA ILE A 46 30.12 -22.20 11.00
C ILE A 46 31.11 -21.96 9.86
N GLN A 47 30.65 -22.13 8.62
CA GLN A 47 31.50 -22.02 7.43
C GLN A 47 32.07 -20.61 7.24
N HIS A 48 31.23 -19.58 7.42
CA HIS A 48 31.64 -18.18 7.23
C HIS A 48 32.10 -17.50 8.52
N ARG A 49 32.02 -18.20 9.67
CA ARG A 49 32.33 -17.68 11.01
C ARG A 49 31.62 -16.37 11.31
N LEU A 50 30.36 -16.29 10.89
CA LEU A 50 29.55 -15.10 10.95
C LEU A 50 28.13 -15.49 11.37
N PRO A 51 27.56 -14.88 12.41
CA PRO A 51 26.16 -15.11 12.76
C PRO A 51 25.26 -14.59 11.64
N LEU A 52 24.26 -15.37 11.24
CA LEU A 52 23.22 -14.89 10.35
C LEU A 52 22.20 -14.11 11.20
N PRO A 53 21.67 -12.98 10.69
CA PRO A 53 20.71 -12.20 11.45
C PRO A 53 19.46 -13.03 11.74
N ASP A 54 18.93 -12.92 12.95
CA ASP A 54 17.66 -13.57 13.30
C ASP A 54 16.54 -12.98 12.45
N THR A 55 15.52 -13.77 12.14
CA THR A 55 14.39 -13.33 11.31
C THR A 55 13.68 -12.10 11.89
N GLU A 56 13.65 -11.97 13.22
CA GLU A 56 13.12 -10.79 13.91
C GLU A 56 14.01 -9.54 13.70
N ASP A 57 15.33 -9.71 13.74
CA ASP A 57 16.31 -8.63 13.56
C ASP A 57 16.34 -8.10 12.12
N VAL A 58 16.10 -8.97 11.13
CA VAL A 58 15.97 -8.58 9.71
C VAL A 58 14.78 -7.62 9.49
N GLY A 59 13.77 -7.68 10.35
CA GLY A 59 12.60 -6.80 10.35
C GLY A 59 12.86 -5.39 10.90
N GLU A 60 13.99 -5.13 11.54
CA GLU A 60 14.26 -3.86 12.20
C GLU A 60 14.30 -2.68 11.21
N ILE A 61 13.70 -1.57 11.64
CA ILE A 61 13.56 -0.33 10.85
C ILE A 61 14.76 0.61 11.08
N GLU A 62 15.54 0.37 12.13
CA GLU A 62 16.65 1.24 12.51
C GLU A 62 17.74 1.32 11.43
N ALA A 63 18.21 2.54 11.18
CA ALA A 63 19.10 2.80 10.07
C ALA A 63 20.43 2.04 10.12
N SER A 64 20.99 1.93 11.32
CA SER A 64 22.21 1.20 11.62
C SER A 64 22.04 -0.31 11.53
N ALA A 65 20.82 -0.83 11.76
CA ALA A 65 20.52 -2.25 11.67
C ALA A 65 20.33 -2.72 10.21
N ARG A 66 19.98 -1.80 9.29
CA ARG A 66 19.67 -2.14 7.90
C ARG A 66 20.86 -2.10 6.95
N SER A 67 21.91 -1.33 7.23
CA SER A 67 23.11 -1.35 6.39
C SER A 67 24.35 -1.00 7.22
N TYR A 68 25.28 -1.93 7.33
CA TYR A 68 26.48 -1.77 8.13
C TYR A 68 27.65 -2.60 7.59
N GLN A 69 28.85 -2.27 8.06
CA GLN A 69 30.06 -3.05 7.83
C GLN A 69 30.47 -3.71 9.14
N ASP A 70 30.75 -5.00 9.11
CA ASP A 70 31.25 -5.72 10.29
C ASP A 70 32.75 -5.50 10.52
N GLU A 71 33.27 -5.96 11.66
CA GLU A 71 34.68 -5.84 12.02
C GLU A 71 35.63 -6.59 11.06
N ALA A 72 35.13 -7.64 10.40
CA ALA A 72 35.87 -8.39 9.38
C ALA A 72 35.86 -7.69 8.00
N GLY A 73 35.14 -6.57 7.88
CA GLY A 73 35.00 -5.79 6.66
C GLY A 73 33.90 -6.27 5.72
N GLY A 74 33.11 -7.27 6.11
CA GLY A 74 31.93 -7.75 5.40
C GLY A 74 30.81 -6.71 5.39
N LEU A 75 30.03 -6.68 4.32
CA LEU A 75 28.93 -5.72 4.16
C LEU A 75 27.60 -6.42 4.39
N HIS A 76 26.73 -5.77 5.14
CA HIS A 76 25.38 -6.24 5.42
C HIS A 76 24.40 -5.20 4.92
N VAL A 77 23.44 -5.64 4.13
CA VAL A 77 22.39 -4.80 3.55
C VAL A 77 21.07 -5.53 3.70
N HIS A 78 20.13 -4.96 4.43
CA HIS A 78 18.77 -5.45 4.57
C HIS A 78 17.87 -4.58 3.72
N SER A 79 17.12 -5.17 2.79
CA SER A 79 16.24 -4.41 1.92
C SER A 79 14.85 -5.02 1.76
N MET A 80 13.82 -4.17 1.77
CA MET A 80 12.41 -4.57 1.64
C MET A 80 12.05 -4.87 0.19
N PHE A 81 11.51 -6.03 -0.10
CA PHE A 81 10.91 -6.37 -1.40
C PHE A 81 9.39 -6.39 -1.28
N LEU A 82 8.73 -5.76 -2.25
CA LEU A 82 7.29 -5.85 -2.41
C LEU A 82 6.94 -7.22 -3.03
N HIS A 83 5.90 -7.86 -2.52
CA HIS A 83 5.30 -9.03 -3.12
C HIS A 83 3.82 -9.12 -2.77
N HIS A 84 3.09 -10.02 -3.43
CA HIS A 84 1.67 -10.23 -3.18
C HIS A 84 1.42 -11.51 -2.37
N VAL A 85 0.54 -11.43 -1.38
CA VAL A 85 -0.01 -12.57 -0.61
C VAL A 85 -1.52 -12.41 -0.59
N ASP A 86 -2.24 -13.38 -1.13
CA ASP A 86 -3.71 -13.35 -1.25
C ASP A 86 -4.22 -12.03 -1.88
N ASP A 87 -3.59 -11.61 -2.98
CA ASP A 87 -3.86 -10.35 -3.70
C ASP A 87 -3.74 -9.07 -2.85
N ARG A 88 -2.96 -9.14 -1.77
CA ARG A 88 -2.58 -7.97 -0.97
C ARG A 88 -1.07 -7.73 -1.04
N PRO A 89 -0.62 -6.50 -1.31
CA PRO A 89 0.79 -6.17 -1.29
C PRO A 89 1.35 -6.31 0.13
N ARG A 90 2.55 -6.83 0.25
CA ARG A 90 3.31 -6.93 1.49
C ARG A 90 4.77 -6.67 1.21
N ASN A 91 5.41 -5.95 2.15
CA ASN A 91 6.86 -5.82 2.16
C ASN A 91 7.45 -6.93 3.02
N THR A 92 8.46 -7.61 2.50
CA THR A 92 9.30 -8.55 3.25
C THR A 92 10.74 -8.09 3.16
N THR A 93 11.49 -8.17 4.24
CA THR A 93 12.91 -7.83 4.19
C THR A 93 13.72 -9.03 3.73
N VAL A 94 14.73 -8.78 2.92
CA VAL A 94 15.77 -9.73 2.54
C VAL A 94 17.09 -9.22 3.07
N ALA A 95 17.83 -10.07 3.78
CA ALA A 95 19.18 -9.77 4.21
C ALA A 95 20.17 -10.22 3.14
N PHE A 96 21.12 -9.34 2.82
CA PHE A 96 22.23 -9.57 1.91
C PHE A 96 23.54 -9.37 2.68
N THR A 97 24.35 -10.41 2.71
CA THR A 97 25.65 -10.40 3.38
C THR A 97 26.75 -10.69 2.37
N PHE A 98 27.74 -9.81 2.32
CA PHE A 98 28.90 -9.92 1.45
C PHE A 98 30.13 -10.25 2.27
N THR A 99 30.69 -11.44 2.05
CA THR A 99 31.89 -11.91 2.76
C THR A 99 32.73 -12.80 1.85
N GLY A 100 34.05 -12.64 1.88
CA GLY A 100 34.97 -13.49 1.11
C GLY A 100 34.76 -13.49 -0.43
N GLY A 101 34.10 -12.46 -0.98
CA GLY A 101 33.73 -12.39 -2.40
C GLY A 101 32.44 -13.14 -2.77
N GLN A 102 31.74 -13.70 -1.77
CA GLN A 102 30.48 -14.42 -1.92
C GLN A 102 29.31 -13.53 -1.47
N LEU A 103 28.14 -13.81 -2.03
CA LEU A 103 26.87 -13.27 -1.57
C LEU A 103 26.11 -14.35 -0.76
N ILE A 104 25.62 -13.98 0.42
CA ILE A 104 24.66 -14.78 1.18
C ILE A 104 23.35 -13.99 1.21
N THR A 105 22.24 -14.61 0.81
CA THR A 105 20.90 -14.03 0.95
C THR A 105 20.06 -14.85 1.90
N LEU A 106 19.34 -14.17 2.80
CA LEU A 106 18.41 -14.78 3.74
C LEU A 106 17.03 -14.15 3.60
N ARG A 107 16.01 -14.98 3.37
CA ARG A 107 14.60 -14.58 3.28
C ARG A 107 13.67 -15.66 3.82
N GLU A 108 12.52 -15.26 4.35
CA GLU A 108 11.51 -16.18 4.89
C GLU A 108 10.62 -16.85 3.82
N ARG A 109 10.65 -16.35 2.58
CA ARG A 109 9.72 -16.80 1.54
C ARG A 109 10.30 -16.61 0.15
N GLU A 110 9.75 -17.31 -0.83
CA GLU A 110 10.06 -17.06 -2.24
C GLU A 110 9.51 -15.70 -2.69
N ILE A 111 10.34 -14.98 -3.45
CA ILE A 111 10.02 -13.64 -3.97
C ILE A 111 10.15 -13.67 -5.50
N PRO A 112 9.16 -13.19 -6.26
CA PRO A 112 9.18 -13.24 -7.73
C PRO A 112 10.44 -12.66 -8.38
N ALA A 113 10.99 -11.58 -7.82
CA ALA A 113 12.21 -10.92 -8.31
C ALA A 113 13.41 -11.88 -8.38
N PHE A 114 13.58 -12.76 -7.37
CA PHE A 114 14.66 -13.75 -7.33
C PHE A 114 14.49 -14.81 -8.42
N ARG A 115 13.24 -15.27 -8.63
CA ARG A 115 12.93 -16.19 -9.73
C ARG A 115 13.22 -15.55 -11.08
N LEU A 116 12.86 -14.28 -11.27
CA LEU A 116 13.11 -13.56 -12.51
C LEU A 116 14.60 -13.36 -12.76
N LEU A 117 15.38 -12.99 -11.74
CA LEU A 117 16.84 -12.93 -11.83
C LEU A 117 17.40 -14.26 -12.32
N ARG A 118 17.04 -15.38 -11.68
CA ARG A 118 17.52 -16.72 -12.05
C ARG A 118 17.18 -17.07 -13.51
N MET A 119 16.03 -16.63 -14.01
CA MET A 119 15.66 -16.83 -15.41
C MET A 119 16.47 -15.96 -16.37
N ARG A 120 16.70 -14.68 -16.04
CA ARG A 120 17.48 -13.74 -16.87
C ARG A 120 18.96 -14.08 -16.88
N ALA A 121 19.56 -14.37 -15.72
CA ALA A 121 20.98 -14.67 -15.56
C ALA A 121 21.44 -15.95 -16.29
N LYS A 122 20.52 -16.87 -16.61
CA LYS A 122 20.81 -18.03 -17.48
C LYS A 122 20.99 -17.65 -18.95
N ARG A 123 20.42 -16.53 -19.39
CA ARG A 123 20.35 -16.13 -20.81
C ARG A 123 21.22 -14.91 -21.12
N GLN A 124 21.37 -14.01 -20.16
CA GLN A 124 22.10 -12.75 -20.32
C GLN A 124 23.47 -12.86 -19.65
N LYS A 125 24.51 -12.93 -20.47
CA LYS A 125 25.90 -12.94 -19.99
C LYS A 125 26.21 -11.65 -19.25
N GLY A 126 26.92 -11.76 -18.13
CA GLY A 126 27.39 -10.59 -17.37
C GLY A 126 26.38 -9.97 -16.40
N LEU A 127 25.09 -10.30 -16.46
CA LEU A 127 24.06 -9.73 -15.58
C LEU A 127 24.32 -9.99 -14.08
N ALA A 128 24.86 -11.17 -13.77
CA ALA A 128 25.10 -11.65 -12.42
C ALA A 128 26.53 -12.20 -12.31
N ALA A 129 27.51 -11.44 -12.81
CA ALA A 129 28.90 -11.89 -12.93
C ALA A 129 29.66 -11.94 -11.60
N ASP A 130 29.19 -11.24 -10.57
CA ASP A 130 29.72 -11.35 -9.21
C ASP A 130 28.64 -11.05 -8.17
N ALA A 131 29.02 -11.13 -6.89
CA ALA A 131 28.13 -10.94 -5.75
C ALA A 131 27.39 -9.59 -5.78
N ILE A 132 28.10 -8.50 -6.13
CA ILE A 132 27.52 -7.15 -6.18
C ILE A 132 26.60 -7.02 -7.40
N GLY A 133 26.99 -7.57 -8.55
CA GLY A 133 26.17 -7.61 -9.76
C GLY A 133 24.83 -8.33 -9.52
N ILE A 134 24.82 -9.42 -8.74
CA ILE A 134 23.58 -10.10 -8.35
C ILE A 134 22.65 -9.17 -7.56
N LEU A 135 23.17 -8.43 -6.58
CA LEU A 135 22.37 -7.48 -5.79
C LEU A 135 21.84 -6.34 -6.67
N LEU A 136 22.68 -5.74 -7.49
CA LEU A 136 22.28 -4.63 -8.37
C LEU A 136 21.22 -5.09 -9.38
N ALA A 137 21.36 -6.27 -9.97
CA ALA A 137 20.35 -6.84 -10.86
C ALA A 137 19.03 -7.15 -10.13
N LEU A 138 19.06 -7.58 -8.87
CA LEU A 138 17.84 -7.72 -8.05
C LEU A 138 17.18 -6.37 -7.77
N PHE A 139 17.97 -5.34 -7.48
CA PHE A 139 17.46 -3.99 -7.27
C PHE A 139 16.88 -3.39 -8.55
N GLU A 140 17.50 -3.62 -9.71
CA GLU A 140 16.95 -3.23 -11.00
C GLU A 140 15.58 -3.89 -11.26
N ILE A 141 15.49 -5.21 -11.06
CA ILE A 141 14.22 -5.93 -11.22
C ILE A 141 13.16 -5.38 -10.26
N LYS A 142 13.54 -5.17 -9.00
CA LYS A 142 12.67 -4.61 -7.97
C LYS A 142 12.19 -3.21 -8.31
N ILE A 143 13.06 -2.31 -8.75
CA ILE A 143 12.69 -0.92 -9.06
C ILE A 143 11.71 -0.89 -10.23
N ASN A 144 11.92 -1.73 -11.26
CA ASN A 144 10.97 -1.86 -12.36
C ASN A 144 9.60 -2.37 -11.89
N ASP A 145 9.57 -3.42 -11.05
CA ASP A 145 8.32 -3.96 -10.48
C ASP A 145 7.56 -2.93 -9.62
N LEU A 146 8.30 -2.10 -8.87
CA LEU A 146 7.72 -0.99 -8.10
C LEU A 146 7.16 0.12 -8.99
N ALA A 147 7.80 0.40 -10.13
CA ALA A 147 7.30 1.36 -11.11
C ALA A 147 6.01 0.86 -11.76
N ASP A 148 5.96 -0.41 -12.17
CA ASP A 148 4.76 -1.06 -12.72
C ASP A 148 3.61 -1.03 -11.69
N THR A 149 3.89 -1.36 -10.43
CA THR A 149 2.90 -1.30 -9.35
C THR A 149 2.37 0.13 -9.15
N LEU A 150 3.23 1.14 -9.26
CA LEU A 150 2.83 2.53 -9.10
C LEU A 150 1.89 2.99 -10.23
N GLU A 151 2.13 2.53 -11.46
CA GLU A 151 1.25 2.78 -12.61
C GLU A 151 -0.10 2.07 -12.46
N GLU A 152 -0.11 0.83 -11.93
CA GLU A 152 -1.35 0.11 -11.61
C GLU A 152 -2.19 0.88 -10.57
N VAL A 153 -1.55 1.41 -9.52
CA VAL A 153 -2.21 2.26 -8.53
C VAL A 153 -2.75 3.53 -9.19
N TYR A 154 -1.96 4.19 -10.04
CA TYR A 154 -2.39 5.41 -10.72
C TYR A 154 -3.62 5.18 -11.61
N THR A 155 -3.62 4.08 -12.38
CA THR A 155 -4.73 3.65 -13.24
C THR A 155 -5.97 3.32 -12.41
N GLY A 156 -5.80 2.59 -11.30
CA GLY A 156 -6.89 2.30 -10.37
C GLY A 156 -7.53 3.57 -9.79
N LEU A 157 -6.71 4.55 -9.38
CA LEU A 157 -7.22 5.85 -8.91
C LEU A 157 -7.95 6.65 -10.00
N GLU A 158 -7.64 6.45 -11.28
CA GLU A 158 -8.42 7.05 -12.36
C GLU A 158 -9.80 6.41 -12.48
N HIS A 159 -9.90 5.09 -12.28
CA HIS A 159 -11.18 4.40 -12.17
C HIS A 159 -11.99 4.90 -10.96
N THR A 160 -11.40 4.92 -9.77
CA THR A 160 -12.07 5.39 -8.55
C THR A 160 -12.48 6.86 -8.65
N SER A 161 -11.68 7.70 -9.33
CA SER A 161 -12.02 9.09 -9.59
C SER A 161 -13.34 9.23 -10.37
N ASN A 162 -13.58 8.39 -11.38
CA ASN A 162 -14.82 8.44 -12.15
C ASN A 162 -16.03 8.01 -11.30
N LEU A 163 -15.85 6.98 -10.46
CA LEU A 163 -16.90 6.52 -9.53
C LEU A 163 -17.29 7.63 -8.54
N VAL A 164 -16.31 8.36 -7.98
CA VAL A 164 -16.58 9.40 -6.97
C VAL A 164 -17.12 10.69 -7.60
N LEU A 165 -16.62 11.11 -8.76
CA LEU A 165 -16.88 12.45 -9.31
C LEU A 165 -17.99 12.47 -10.38
N GLU A 166 -18.17 11.40 -11.16
CA GLU A 166 -19.06 11.41 -12.33
C GLU A 166 -20.34 10.58 -12.13
N GLU A 167 -20.25 9.46 -11.40
CA GLU A 167 -21.38 8.54 -11.23
C GLU A 167 -22.28 8.92 -10.04
N SER A 168 -23.55 9.22 -10.32
CA SER A 168 -24.52 9.63 -9.28
C SER A 168 -25.04 8.48 -8.41
N ASP A 169 -24.98 7.25 -8.91
CA ASP A 169 -25.50 6.04 -8.26
C ASP A 169 -24.38 5.09 -7.78
N ALA A 170 -23.11 5.50 -7.89
CA ALA A 170 -21.99 4.69 -7.46
C ALA A 170 -21.97 4.51 -5.94
N SER A 171 -21.50 3.32 -5.51
CA SER A 171 -21.25 3.03 -4.11
C SER A 171 -20.00 3.79 -3.65
N ILE A 172 -20.21 4.90 -2.94
CA ILE A 172 -19.10 5.66 -2.35
C ILE A 172 -18.32 4.80 -1.34
N GLU A 173 -18.98 3.83 -0.70
CA GLU A 173 -18.33 2.87 0.20
C GLU A 173 -17.29 2.03 -0.53
N ASP A 174 -17.62 1.49 -1.71
CA ASP A 174 -16.68 0.70 -2.52
C ASP A 174 -15.50 1.56 -3.00
N ALA A 175 -15.76 2.81 -3.38
CA ALA A 175 -14.71 3.76 -3.75
C ALA A 175 -13.76 4.06 -2.59
N ILE A 176 -14.26 4.20 -1.35
CA ILE A 176 -13.43 4.40 -0.16
C ILE A 176 -12.55 3.17 0.11
N ASP A 177 -13.09 1.97 -0.02
CA ASP A 177 -12.34 0.72 0.15
C ASP A 177 -11.22 0.59 -0.91
N GLU A 178 -11.51 0.96 -2.16
CA GLU A 178 -10.52 0.97 -3.24
C GLU A 178 -9.43 2.03 -3.01
N LEU A 179 -9.80 3.25 -2.59
CA LEU A 179 -8.84 4.29 -2.21
C LEU A 179 -7.91 3.83 -1.08
N ALA A 180 -8.44 3.15 -0.06
CA ALA A 180 -7.65 2.63 1.05
C ALA A 180 -6.65 1.56 0.58
N ARG A 181 -7.03 0.69 -0.37
CA ARG A 181 -6.12 -0.28 -0.97
C ARG A 181 -5.00 0.39 -1.77
N HIS A 182 -5.34 1.41 -2.56
CA HIS A 182 -4.36 2.17 -3.33
C HIS A 182 -3.39 2.95 -2.43
N GLU A 183 -3.88 3.55 -1.35
CA GLU A 183 -3.06 4.22 -0.33
C GLU A 183 -2.03 3.27 0.28
N ASP A 184 -2.48 2.11 0.78
CA ASP A 184 -1.63 1.11 1.42
C ASP A 184 -0.56 0.57 0.44
N THR A 185 -0.95 0.32 -0.81
CA THR A 185 -0.03 -0.12 -1.88
C THR A 185 1.02 0.96 -2.17
N ASN A 186 0.60 2.20 -2.36
CA ASN A 186 1.48 3.33 -2.65
C ASN A 186 2.45 3.60 -1.48
N GLY A 187 1.99 3.46 -0.24
CA GLY A 187 2.82 3.56 0.96
C GLY A 187 3.91 2.49 1.02
N LYS A 188 3.56 1.23 0.71
CA LYS A 188 4.53 0.12 0.65
C LYS A 188 5.57 0.30 -0.44
N VAL A 189 5.16 0.77 -1.63
CA VAL A 189 6.07 1.14 -2.72
C VAL A 189 7.06 2.21 -2.25
N ARG A 190 6.56 3.28 -1.61
CA ARG A 190 7.40 4.36 -1.08
C ARG A 190 8.45 3.86 -0.10
N LEU A 191 8.05 3.00 0.85
CA LEU A 191 8.96 2.41 1.83
C LEU A 191 10.05 1.58 1.14
N CYS A 192 9.71 0.75 0.16
CA CYS A 192 10.67 -0.02 -0.62
C CYS A 192 11.64 0.87 -1.40
N LEU A 193 11.16 1.94 -2.04
CA LEU A 193 12.00 2.89 -2.79
C LEU A 193 13.00 3.59 -1.87
N MET A 194 12.53 4.15 -0.75
CA MET A 194 13.39 4.85 0.22
C MET A 194 14.42 3.93 0.86
N ASP A 195 14.02 2.70 1.20
CA ASP A 195 14.91 1.68 1.72
C ASP A 195 16.02 1.30 0.71
N THR A 196 15.64 1.07 -0.55
CA THR A 196 16.60 0.77 -1.64
C THR A 196 17.54 1.93 -1.89
N GLN A 197 17.04 3.17 -1.86
CA GLN A 197 17.85 4.38 -2.01
C GLN A 197 18.96 4.44 -0.95
N ARG A 198 18.62 4.09 0.30
CA ARG A 198 19.57 4.05 1.41
C ARG A 198 20.59 2.94 1.26
N ALA A 199 20.16 1.75 0.85
CA ALA A 199 21.04 0.62 0.56
C ALA A 199 22.06 0.96 -0.56
N LEU A 200 21.59 1.52 -1.67
CA LEU A 200 22.45 1.96 -2.78
C LEU A 200 23.42 3.06 -2.35
N THR A 201 22.95 4.04 -1.57
CA THR A 201 23.79 5.10 -1.03
C THR A 201 24.88 4.55 -0.10
N PHE A 202 24.55 3.56 0.72
CA PHE A 202 25.51 2.86 1.57
C PHE A 202 26.56 2.13 0.73
N LEU A 203 26.15 1.36 -0.28
CA LEU A 203 27.06 0.64 -1.19
C LEU A 203 28.01 1.59 -1.93
N LEU A 204 27.52 2.74 -2.40
CA LEU A 204 28.38 3.74 -3.06
C LEU A 204 29.43 4.34 -2.11
N ARG A 205 29.17 4.41 -0.81
CA ARG A 205 30.11 4.95 0.19
C ARG A 205 31.07 3.90 0.74
N HIS A 206 30.59 2.70 1.02
CA HIS A 206 31.32 1.68 1.78
C HIS A 206 31.63 0.41 0.97
N GLY A 207 30.92 0.19 -0.14
CA GLY A 207 30.94 -1.05 -0.90
C GLY A 207 32.19 -1.34 -1.73
N LYS A 208 33.12 -0.37 -1.85
CA LYS A 208 34.32 -0.44 -2.71
C LYS A 208 33.99 -0.98 -4.12
N LEU A 209 32.94 -0.41 -4.72
CA LEU A 209 32.40 -0.86 -6.00
C LEU A 209 33.40 -0.63 -7.15
N SER A 210 33.33 -1.47 -8.19
CA SER A 210 33.97 -1.18 -9.46
C SER A 210 33.34 0.06 -10.11
N ALA A 211 34.00 0.63 -11.13
CA ALA A 211 33.47 1.78 -11.86
C ALA A 211 32.07 1.48 -12.44
N ASP A 212 31.93 0.31 -13.07
CA ASP A 212 30.69 -0.16 -13.69
C ASP A 212 29.57 -0.34 -12.64
N HIS A 213 29.85 -1.02 -11.52
CA HIS A 213 28.86 -1.18 -10.44
C HIS A 213 28.46 0.15 -9.80
N ALA A 214 29.40 1.08 -9.65
CA ALA A 214 29.09 2.42 -9.15
C ALA A 214 28.26 3.23 -10.15
N GLU A 215 28.42 3.02 -11.46
CA GLU A 215 27.58 3.61 -12.49
C GLU A 215 26.16 3.05 -12.43
N THR A 216 26.00 1.73 -12.46
CA THR A 216 24.69 1.06 -12.32
C THR A 216 23.97 1.49 -11.04
N ALA A 217 24.66 1.52 -9.89
CA ALA A 217 24.06 1.96 -8.64
C ALA A 217 23.56 3.43 -8.70
N ARG A 218 24.25 4.31 -9.43
CA ARG A 218 23.81 5.71 -9.64
C ARG A 218 22.63 5.81 -10.60
N GLU A 219 22.56 4.97 -11.62
CA GLU A 219 21.40 4.88 -12.52
C GLU A 219 20.15 4.47 -11.74
N LEU A 220 20.24 3.38 -10.95
CA LEU A 220 19.15 2.93 -10.10
C LEU A 220 18.70 3.99 -9.08
N LEU A 221 19.65 4.78 -8.54
CA LEU A 221 19.31 5.91 -7.67
C LEU A 221 18.53 7.00 -8.42
N ARG A 222 18.90 7.34 -9.66
CA ARG A 222 18.17 8.31 -10.48
C ARG A 222 16.76 7.82 -10.81
N ASP A 223 16.61 6.52 -11.08
CA ASP A 223 15.30 5.92 -11.32
C ASP A 223 14.42 6.06 -10.08
N ILE A 224 14.92 5.73 -8.89
CA ILE A 224 14.21 5.94 -7.62
C ILE A 224 13.87 7.42 -7.42
N GLU A 225 14.81 8.34 -7.67
CA GLU A 225 14.58 9.78 -7.55
C GLU A 225 13.50 10.30 -8.51
N SER A 226 13.28 9.63 -9.64
CA SER A 226 12.18 9.94 -10.57
C SER A 226 10.83 9.37 -10.11
N LEU A 227 10.83 8.23 -9.43
CA LEU A 227 9.61 7.55 -8.95
C LEU A 227 9.05 8.18 -7.67
N LEU A 228 9.90 8.69 -6.77
CA LEU A 228 9.47 9.28 -5.49
C LEU A 228 8.51 10.49 -5.64
N PRO A 229 8.74 11.44 -6.57
CA PRO A 229 7.77 12.50 -6.88
C PRO A 229 6.45 11.95 -7.41
N HIS A 230 6.48 10.95 -8.29
CA HIS A 230 5.26 10.34 -8.82
C HIS A 230 4.45 9.64 -7.72
N ASN A 231 5.12 8.90 -6.83
CA ASN A 231 4.52 8.31 -5.64
C ASN A 231 3.88 9.35 -4.71
N SER A 232 4.50 10.52 -4.55
CA SER A 232 3.95 11.62 -3.75
C SER A 232 2.71 12.22 -4.42
N PHE A 233 2.73 12.40 -5.75
CA PHE A 233 1.57 12.86 -6.51
C PHE A 233 0.38 11.89 -6.40
N VAL A 234 0.64 10.57 -6.47
CA VAL A 234 -0.37 9.53 -6.25
C VAL A 234 -0.98 9.66 -4.85
N PHE A 235 -0.16 9.89 -3.81
CA PHE A 235 -0.63 10.10 -2.44
C PHE A 235 -1.55 11.33 -2.32
N ASP A 236 -1.19 12.44 -2.98
CA ASP A 236 -2.02 13.64 -3.00
C ASP A 236 -3.36 13.40 -3.73
N LYS A 237 -3.35 12.61 -4.82
CA LYS A 237 -4.57 12.21 -5.55
C LYS A 237 -5.50 11.35 -4.69
N VAL A 238 -4.96 10.40 -3.92
CA VAL A 238 -5.74 9.60 -2.95
C VAL A 238 -6.45 10.53 -1.95
N ASN A 239 -5.72 11.45 -1.33
CA ASN A 239 -6.28 12.36 -0.33
C ASN A 239 -7.38 13.25 -0.94
N PHE A 240 -7.13 13.80 -2.12
CA PHE A 240 -8.13 14.58 -2.85
C PHE A 240 -9.42 13.79 -3.10
N LEU A 241 -9.32 12.54 -3.57
CA LEU A 241 -10.48 11.69 -3.83
C LEU A 241 -11.21 11.27 -2.54
N MET A 242 -10.47 11.01 -1.45
CA MET A 242 -11.05 10.74 -0.14
C MET A 242 -11.86 11.93 0.38
N ASP A 243 -11.31 13.13 0.29
CA ASP A 243 -11.98 14.37 0.69
C ASP A 243 -13.23 14.63 -0.18
N ALA A 244 -13.13 14.39 -1.49
CA ALA A 244 -14.25 14.50 -2.41
C ALA A 244 -15.38 13.51 -2.06
N ALA A 245 -15.04 12.24 -1.82
CA ALA A 245 -15.99 11.20 -1.41
C ALA A 245 -16.71 11.58 -0.11
N GLN A 246 -15.99 12.06 0.90
CA GLN A 246 -16.58 12.56 2.14
C GLN A 246 -17.47 13.79 1.90
N GLY A 247 -17.08 14.68 0.99
CA GLY A 247 -17.89 15.81 0.55
C GLY A 247 -19.24 15.38 -0.03
N PHE A 248 -19.25 14.38 -0.91
CA PHE A 248 -20.49 13.83 -1.49
C PHE A 248 -21.37 13.14 -0.44
N ILE A 249 -20.78 12.35 0.47
CA ILE A 249 -21.52 11.75 1.60
C ILE A 249 -22.22 12.85 2.42
N ASN A 250 -21.51 13.93 2.75
CA ASN A 250 -22.09 15.05 3.48
C ASN A 250 -23.23 15.73 2.72
N ILE A 251 -23.12 15.88 1.39
CA ILE A 251 -24.20 16.43 0.56
C ILE A 251 -25.44 15.51 0.59
N GLN A 252 -25.25 14.20 0.41
CA GLN A 252 -26.34 13.21 0.47
C GLN A 252 -27.01 13.19 1.85
N GLN A 253 -26.24 13.19 2.94
CA GLN A 253 -26.76 13.28 4.30
C GLN A 253 -27.55 14.57 4.53
N ASN A 254 -27.04 15.71 4.08
CA ASN A 254 -27.73 16.98 4.17
C ASN A 254 -29.06 16.96 3.39
N GLN A 255 -29.10 16.33 2.22
CA GLN A 255 -30.34 16.16 1.45
C GLN A 255 -31.36 15.29 2.19
N ILE A 256 -30.93 14.18 2.79
CA ILE A 256 -31.80 13.31 3.60
C ILE A 256 -32.37 14.08 4.79
N ILE A 257 -31.52 14.78 5.56
CA ILE A 257 -31.93 15.60 6.71
C ILE A 257 -32.91 16.69 6.27
N LYS A 258 -32.67 17.33 5.14
CA LYS A 258 -33.54 18.37 4.57
C LYS A 258 -34.93 17.81 4.25
N ILE A 259 -35.02 16.62 3.65
CA ILE A 259 -36.30 15.95 3.36
C ILE A 259 -37.08 15.67 4.65
N PHE A 260 -36.44 15.08 5.67
CA PHE A 260 -37.09 14.80 6.96
C PHE A 260 -37.51 16.08 7.68
N SER A 261 -36.69 17.13 7.63
CA SER A 261 -37.01 18.42 8.22
C SER A 261 -38.25 19.05 7.56
N ILE A 262 -38.33 19.01 6.24
CA ILE A 262 -39.50 19.51 5.50
C ILE A 262 -40.74 18.68 5.84
N ALA A 263 -40.63 17.35 5.87
CA ALA A 263 -41.74 16.49 6.28
C ALA A 263 -42.21 16.80 7.70
N ALA A 264 -41.31 16.95 8.66
CA ALA A 264 -41.63 17.30 10.03
C ALA A 264 -42.35 18.65 10.14
N VAL A 265 -41.86 19.69 9.45
CA VAL A 265 -42.49 21.02 9.49
C VAL A 265 -43.87 21.03 8.81
N VAL A 266 -44.09 20.18 7.81
CA VAL A 266 -45.41 20.03 7.15
C VAL A 266 -46.40 19.24 8.00
N PHE A 267 -45.96 18.19 8.72
CA PHE A 267 -46.87 17.27 9.43
C PHE A 267 -47.02 17.54 10.94
N LEU A 268 -46.03 18.12 11.63
CA LEU A 268 -46.11 18.38 13.07
C LEU A 268 -47.21 19.39 13.45
N PRO A 269 -47.39 20.54 12.76
CA PRO A 269 -48.45 21.48 13.13
C PRO A 269 -49.87 20.91 12.97
N PRO A 270 -50.24 20.24 11.85
CA PRO A 270 -51.53 19.55 11.76
C PRO A 270 -51.71 18.49 12.85
N THR A 271 -50.64 17.75 13.19
CA THR A 271 -50.68 16.73 14.25
C THR A 271 -50.95 17.34 15.61
N LEU A 272 -50.34 18.50 15.93
CA LEU A 272 -50.59 19.24 17.16
C LEU A 272 -52.05 19.69 17.25
N VAL A 273 -52.61 20.19 16.15
CA VAL A 273 -54.02 20.61 16.07
C VAL A 273 -54.94 19.41 16.29
N ALA A 274 -54.71 18.30 15.60
CA ALA A 274 -55.46 17.07 15.78
C ALA A 274 -55.36 16.56 17.24
N SER A 275 -54.17 16.61 17.83
CA SER A 275 -53.95 16.21 19.22
C SER A 275 -54.68 17.11 20.20
N ALA A 276 -54.71 18.44 19.98
CA ALA A 276 -55.39 19.39 20.85
C ALA A 276 -56.91 19.19 20.84
N TYR A 277 -57.50 19.00 19.65
CA TYR A 277 -58.94 18.70 19.51
C TYR A 277 -59.30 17.25 19.90
N GLY A 278 -58.31 16.38 20.06
CA GLY A 278 -58.47 15.02 20.60
C GLY A 278 -58.39 14.92 22.12
N MET A 279 -58.18 16.02 22.84
CA MET A 279 -58.11 16.02 24.30
C MET A 279 -59.51 15.99 24.92
N ASN A 280 -59.68 15.22 26.01
CA ASN A 280 -60.96 15.08 26.71
C ASN A 280 -61.13 16.16 27.80
N PHE A 281 -61.24 17.44 27.43
CA PHE A 281 -61.54 18.51 28.39
C PHE A 281 -63.01 18.93 28.35
N ASP A 282 -63.59 19.19 29.53
CA ASP A 282 -64.99 19.59 29.68
C ASP A 282 -65.29 21.01 29.15
N PHE A 283 -64.29 21.92 29.18
CA PHE A 283 -64.44 23.30 28.72
C PHE A 283 -63.66 23.55 27.42
N MET A 284 -64.24 23.11 26.30
CA MET A 284 -63.76 23.41 24.94
C MET A 284 -64.86 24.11 24.15
N PRO A 285 -64.92 25.46 24.16
CA PRO A 285 -66.01 26.21 23.53
C PRO A 285 -66.15 25.94 22.02
N GLU A 286 -65.08 25.51 21.35
CA GLU A 286 -65.02 25.22 19.92
C GLU A 286 -65.78 23.94 19.52
N LEU A 287 -65.98 22.98 20.44
CA LEU A 287 -66.72 21.74 20.20
C LEU A 287 -68.23 21.96 20.13
N GLY A 288 -68.74 22.97 20.84
CA GLY A 288 -70.15 23.37 20.77
C GLY A 288 -70.51 24.15 19.51
N TRP A 289 -69.52 24.53 18.69
CA TRP A 289 -69.71 25.27 17.45
C TRP A 289 -70.04 24.32 16.29
N THR A 290 -71.15 24.57 15.60
CA THR A 290 -71.58 23.75 14.43
C THR A 290 -70.56 23.69 13.30
N LEU A 291 -69.64 24.66 13.22
CA LEU A 291 -68.55 24.70 12.23
C LEU A 291 -67.17 24.35 12.83
N GLY A 292 -67.10 23.92 14.10
CA GLY A 292 -65.83 23.62 14.79
C GLY A 292 -65.02 22.51 14.14
N TYR A 293 -65.67 21.42 13.71
CA TYR A 293 -65.00 20.32 13.01
C TYR A 293 -64.46 20.72 11.61
N PRO A 294 -65.26 21.35 10.72
CA PRO A 294 -64.74 21.93 9.49
C PRO A 294 -63.62 22.95 9.70
N PHE A 295 -63.71 23.77 10.76
CA PHE A 295 -62.69 24.76 11.11
C PHE A 295 -61.37 24.09 11.50
N ALA A 296 -61.40 23.04 12.33
CA ALA A 296 -60.21 22.28 12.72
C ALA A 296 -59.52 21.63 11.50
N ILE A 297 -60.28 21.06 10.56
CA ILE A 297 -59.73 20.53 9.30
C ILE A 297 -59.09 21.65 8.48
N GLY A 298 -59.77 22.80 8.33
CA GLY A 298 -59.22 23.95 7.64
C GLY A 298 -57.91 24.43 8.26
N LEU A 299 -57.83 24.46 9.60
CA LEU A 299 -56.65 24.85 10.35
C LEU A 299 -55.51 23.84 10.15
N MET A 300 -55.80 22.53 10.18
CA MET A 300 -54.82 21.47 9.85
C MET A 300 -54.25 21.65 8.45
N VAL A 301 -55.11 21.78 7.43
CA VAL A 301 -54.68 21.96 6.03
C VAL A 301 -53.85 23.24 5.86
N LEU A 302 -54.31 24.36 6.43
CA LEU A 302 -53.60 25.63 6.39
C LEU A 302 -52.23 25.53 7.07
N SER A 303 -52.16 24.86 8.22
CA SER A 303 -50.94 24.72 9.01
C SER A 303 -49.88 23.84 8.35
N GLY A 304 -50.26 22.90 7.48
CA GLY A 304 -49.33 22.12 6.66
C GLY A 304 -48.88 22.84 5.37
N ILE A 305 -49.80 23.55 4.71
CA ILE A 305 -49.51 24.25 3.44
C ILE A 305 -48.71 25.54 3.66
N ALA A 306 -48.97 26.30 4.73
CA ALA A 306 -48.32 27.58 4.95
C ALA A 306 -46.78 27.48 5.09
N PRO A 307 -46.22 26.53 5.87
CA PRO A 307 -44.78 26.32 5.93
C PRO A 307 -44.19 25.83 4.60
N TYR A 308 -44.86 24.91 3.91
CA TYR A 308 -44.43 24.43 2.60
C TYR A 308 -44.28 25.57 1.59
N TRP A 309 -45.29 26.45 1.52
CA TRP A 309 -45.26 27.60 0.62
C TRP A 309 -44.16 28.60 0.99
N TYR A 310 -43.93 28.82 2.29
CA TYR A 310 -42.83 29.66 2.78
C TYR A 310 -41.46 29.15 2.35
N PHE A 311 -41.17 27.86 2.53
CA PHE A 311 -39.90 27.25 2.12
C PHE A 311 -39.71 27.25 0.60
N LYS A 312 -40.78 27.00 -0.16
CA LYS A 312 -40.76 27.07 -1.62
C LYS A 312 -40.41 28.47 -2.12
N ARG A 313 -40.95 29.51 -1.49
CA ARG A 313 -40.65 30.91 -1.86
C ARG A 313 -39.21 31.31 -1.56
N LYS A 314 -38.58 30.70 -0.54
CA LYS A 314 -37.18 30.96 -0.17
C LYS A 314 -36.15 30.17 -0.99
N GLY A 315 -36.58 29.36 -1.96
CA GLY A 315 -35.67 28.49 -2.73
C GLY A 315 -35.04 27.39 -1.88
N TRP A 316 -35.65 27.06 -0.74
CA TRP A 316 -35.23 25.96 0.11
C TRP A 316 -35.78 24.63 -0.38
N LEU A 317 -36.78 24.63 -1.26
CA LEU A 317 -37.32 23.46 -1.96
C LEU A 317 -36.94 23.58 -3.43
#